data_AF-A0AA85BTP6-F1
#
_entry.id   AF-A0AA85BTP6-F1
#
_cell.length_a   1.000
_cell.length_b   1.000
_cell.length_c   1.000
_cell.angle_alpha   90.00
_cell.angle_beta   90.00
_cell.angle_gamma   90.00
#
_symmetry.space_group_name_H-M   'P 1'
#
loop_
_entity.id
_entity.type
_entity.pdbx_description
1 polymer ?
#
loop_
_entity_poly.entity_id
_entity_poly.type
_entity_poly.pdbx_seq_one_letter_code
_entity_poly.pdbx_strand_id
1 'polypeptide(L)'
;MVDGDITPEDKATICARLVLLAPPCEFNEVLDDIRCFAGDDHHIHEKLAASVAQYNKDQMIHVKLPNCEYPTLITAYADLGNGYFMCPRSQLTFHFDHLKQTVSDVKSFDKSSFDNIDCDLESWRRALEDSATVYVNEHFPDGAVEVYALRSNDSARCLVMCIESHFSKHQSTGRWRSEWTFKLVGQKSMEFSVHGVIKVQTHLYEEGNVQLISSKEVDFVVSESIPRVFARESIKRIKEADCAYQVAIGENFKTMSDTTFKALRRQLPLTRSKLDWNKIITYQIGSELSRAPPN
;
A
#
# COMPACT_ATOMS: atom_id res chain seq x y z
N MET A 1 -7.09 -42.16 -1.46
CA MET A 1 -6.05 -41.14 -1.66
C MET A 1 -6.42 -40.44 -2.94
N VAL A 2 -7.00 -39.24 -2.85
CA VAL A 2 -7.33 -38.46 -4.04
C VAL A 2 -6.06 -37.70 -4.36
N ASP A 3 -5.25 -38.25 -5.26
CA ASP A 3 -4.25 -37.46 -5.98
C ASP A 3 -5.04 -36.53 -6.91
N GLY A 4 -5.47 -35.40 -6.34
CA GLY A 4 -6.06 -34.31 -7.11
C GLY A 4 -4.92 -33.53 -7.73
N ASP A 5 -4.56 -33.88 -8.96
CA ASP A 5 -3.61 -33.10 -9.74
C ASP A 5 -4.07 -31.64 -9.82
N ILE A 6 -3.15 -30.71 -9.55
CA ILE A 6 -3.41 -29.26 -9.61
C ILE A 6 -3.75 -28.92 -11.06
N THR A 7 -4.97 -28.44 -11.29
CA THR A 7 -5.43 -28.07 -12.63
C THR A 7 -4.68 -26.84 -13.16
N PRO A 8 -4.61 -26.62 -14.49
CA PRO A 8 -4.05 -25.40 -15.05
C PRO A 8 -4.72 -24.12 -14.52
N GLU A 9 -6.03 -24.18 -14.25
CA GLU A 9 -6.79 -23.06 -13.66
C GLU A 9 -6.37 -22.78 -12.20
N ASP A 10 -6.14 -23.82 -11.40
CA ASP A 10 -5.62 -23.68 -10.04
C ASP A 10 -4.22 -23.07 -10.05
N LYS A 11 -3.35 -23.52 -10.96
CA LYS A 11 -2.01 -22.94 -11.15
C LYS A 11 -2.10 -21.46 -11.52
N ALA A 12 -2.93 -21.11 -12.50
CA ALA A 12 -3.16 -19.72 -12.90
C ALA A 12 -3.63 -18.86 -11.70
N THR A 13 -4.54 -19.39 -10.89
CA THR A 13 -5.04 -18.72 -9.67
C THR A 13 -3.95 -18.50 -8.64
N ILE A 14 -3.08 -19.49 -8.43
CA ILE A 14 -1.96 -19.39 -7.49
C ILE A 14 -0.95 -18.36 -7.99
N CYS A 15 -0.54 -18.41 -9.27
CA CYS A 15 0.38 -17.45 -9.87
C CYS A 15 -0.15 -16.00 -9.76
N ALA A 16 -1.42 -15.80 -10.12
CA ALA A 16 -2.11 -14.52 -9.99
C ALA A 16 -2.09 -13.99 -8.55
N ARG A 17 -2.35 -14.86 -7.57
CA ARG A 17 -2.31 -14.49 -6.15
C ARG A 17 -0.90 -14.15 -5.67
N LEU A 18 0.12 -14.89 -6.10
CA LEU A 18 1.52 -14.63 -5.70
C LEU A 18 1.99 -13.25 -6.19
N VAL A 19 1.62 -12.85 -7.41
CA VAL A 19 1.91 -11.49 -7.93
C VAL A 19 1.31 -10.40 -7.04
N LEU A 20 0.06 -10.58 -6.58
CA LEU A 20 -0.60 -9.61 -5.72
C LEU A 20 0.06 -9.49 -4.33
N LEU A 21 0.81 -10.51 -3.91
CA LEU A 21 1.52 -10.55 -2.63
C LEU A 21 2.96 -10.05 -2.74
N ALA A 22 3.42 -9.63 -3.91
CA ALA A 22 4.77 -9.11 -4.10
C ALA A 22 5.05 -7.93 -3.13
N PRO A 23 6.16 -7.96 -2.37
CA PRO A 23 6.56 -6.83 -1.54
C PRO A 23 6.74 -5.56 -2.37
N PRO A 24 6.64 -4.37 -1.74
CA PRO A 24 6.92 -3.12 -2.45
C PRO A 24 8.34 -3.13 -3.00
N CYS A 25 8.53 -2.58 -4.20
CA CYS A 25 9.83 -2.47 -4.87
C CYS A 25 10.50 -3.81 -5.24
N GLU A 26 9.82 -4.95 -5.11
CA GLU A 26 10.33 -6.30 -5.45
C GLU A 26 9.40 -7.01 -6.46
N PHE A 27 8.56 -6.24 -7.14
CA PHE A 27 7.53 -6.77 -8.03
C PHE A 27 8.09 -7.48 -9.26
N ASN A 28 9.14 -6.92 -9.88
CA ASN A 28 9.70 -7.45 -11.11
C ASN A 28 10.40 -8.79 -10.85
N GLU A 29 11.10 -8.91 -9.73
CA GLU A 29 11.74 -10.12 -9.26
C GLU A 29 10.70 -11.23 -9.03
N VAL A 30 9.62 -10.93 -8.29
CA VAL A 30 8.53 -11.89 -8.06
C VAL A 30 7.83 -12.28 -9.36
N LEU A 31 7.63 -11.33 -10.27
CA LEU A 31 6.99 -11.60 -11.57
C LEU A 31 7.87 -12.51 -12.44
N ASP A 32 9.17 -12.29 -12.47
CA ASP A 32 10.11 -13.11 -13.23
C ASP A 32 10.26 -14.52 -12.64
N ASP A 33 10.27 -14.66 -11.31
CA ASP A 33 10.21 -15.96 -10.64
C ASP A 33 8.92 -16.72 -11.02
N ILE A 34 7.77 -16.05 -10.99
CA ILE A 34 6.47 -16.66 -11.35
C ILE A 34 6.45 -17.06 -12.83
N ARG A 35 7.04 -16.27 -13.73
CA ARG A 35 7.15 -16.62 -15.15
C ARG A 35 7.98 -17.89 -15.36
N CYS A 36 9.03 -18.10 -14.56
CA CYS A 36 9.83 -19.33 -14.61
C CYS A 36 8.99 -20.57 -14.25
N PHE A 37 8.05 -20.46 -13.30
CA PHE A 37 7.14 -21.55 -12.93
C PHE A 37 5.98 -21.74 -13.91
N ALA A 38 5.48 -20.66 -14.49
CA ALA A 38 4.30 -20.65 -15.36
C ALA A 38 4.55 -21.28 -16.74
N GLY A 39 5.78 -21.13 -17.29
CA GLY A 39 6.08 -21.56 -18.66
C GLY A 39 5.23 -20.82 -19.71
N ASP A 40 4.86 -21.51 -20.79
CA ASP A 40 4.15 -20.94 -21.95
C ASP A 40 2.61 -21.07 -21.90
N ASP A 41 2.02 -21.32 -20.71
CA ASP A 41 0.57 -21.50 -20.59
C ASP A 41 -0.19 -20.16 -20.75
N HIS A 42 -0.94 -20.03 -21.86
CA HIS A 42 -1.71 -18.83 -22.18
C HIS A 42 -2.71 -18.45 -21.07
N HIS A 43 -3.37 -19.42 -20.43
CA HIS A 43 -4.38 -19.11 -19.40
C HIS A 43 -3.73 -18.49 -18.15
N ILE A 44 -2.51 -18.92 -17.83
CA ILE A 44 -1.73 -18.32 -16.74
C ILE A 44 -1.36 -16.88 -17.11
N HIS A 45 -0.87 -16.64 -18.34
CA HIS A 45 -0.47 -15.31 -18.80
C HIS A 45 -1.62 -14.29 -18.81
N GLU A 46 -2.83 -14.70 -19.20
CA GLU A 46 -4.00 -13.81 -19.19
C GLU A 46 -4.39 -13.40 -17.77
N LYS A 47 -4.50 -14.37 -16.85
CA LYS A 47 -4.85 -14.10 -15.45
C LYS A 47 -3.75 -13.31 -14.75
N LEU A 48 -2.49 -13.58 -15.09
CA LEU A 48 -1.33 -12.84 -14.60
C LEU A 48 -1.40 -11.37 -15.02
N ALA A 49 -1.70 -11.07 -16.28
CA ALA A 49 -1.80 -9.69 -16.76
C ALA A 49 -2.86 -8.88 -15.99
N ALA A 50 -4.03 -9.48 -15.70
CA ALA A 50 -5.06 -8.85 -14.88
C ALA A 50 -4.58 -8.59 -13.44
N SER A 51 -3.89 -9.55 -12.82
CA SER A 51 -3.32 -9.38 -11.47
C SER A 51 -2.18 -8.36 -11.41
N VAL A 52 -1.37 -8.26 -12.46
CA VAL A 52 -0.32 -7.24 -12.59
C VAL A 52 -0.95 -5.84 -12.69
N ALA A 53 -2.02 -5.68 -13.47
CA ALA A 53 -2.77 -4.44 -13.54
C ALA A 53 -3.39 -4.06 -12.18
N GLN A 54 -3.98 -5.03 -11.48
CA GLN A 54 -4.53 -4.86 -10.14
C GLN A 54 -3.44 -4.46 -9.13
N TYR A 55 -2.31 -5.16 -9.11
CA TYR A 55 -1.18 -4.83 -8.25
C TYR A 55 -0.72 -3.38 -8.46
N ASN A 56 -0.50 -2.98 -9.72
CA ASN A 56 -0.02 -1.63 -10.03
C ASN A 56 -0.98 -0.54 -9.53
N LYS A 57 -2.30 -0.77 -9.66
CA LYS A 57 -3.35 0.15 -9.17
C LYS A 57 -3.41 0.18 -7.64
N ASP A 58 -3.42 -0.98 -7.00
CA ASP A 58 -3.50 -1.09 -5.53
C ASP A 58 -2.26 -0.50 -4.85
N GLN A 59 -1.10 -0.67 -5.47
CA GLN A 59 0.18 -0.16 -4.99
C GLN A 59 0.43 1.31 -5.34
N MET A 60 -0.47 1.95 -6.09
CA MET A 60 -0.38 3.35 -6.50
C MET A 60 0.97 3.65 -7.16
N ILE A 61 1.41 2.78 -8.08
CA ILE A 61 2.72 2.94 -8.73
C ILE A 61 2.81 4.33 -9.35
N HIS A 62 3.78 5.12 -8.90
CA HIS A 62 3.99 6.45 -9.45
C HIS A 62 4.85 6.37 -10.72
N VAL A 63 4.54 7.21 -11.70
CA VAL A 63 5.20 7.21 -13.01
C VAL A 63 5.39 8.64 -13.50
N LYS A 64 6.52 8.92 -14.13
CA LYS A 64 6.82 10.26 -14.66
C LYS A 64 6.39 10.38 -16.11
N LEU A 65 5.49 11.31 -16.40
CA LEU A 65 5.09 11.64 -17.77
C LEU A 65 6.13 12.57 -18.44
N PRO A 66 6.29 12.50 -19.77
CA PRO A 66 7.17 13.42 -20.51
C PRO A 66 6.79 14.88 -20.27
N ASN A 67 7.78 15.73 -19.99
CA ASN A 67 7.62 17.17 -19.75
C ASN A 67 6.76 17.55 -18.53
N CYS A 68 6.48 16.61 -17.63
CA CYS A 68 5.80 16.89 -16.36
C CYS A 68 6.82 16.99 -15.22
N GLU A 69 6.65 17.99 -14.37
CA GLU A 69 7.49 18.20 -13.18
C GLU A 69 7.26 17.10 -12.13
N TYR A 70 5.99 16.87 -11.80
CA TYR A 70 5.56 15.91 -10.79
C TYR A 70 5.19 14.55 -11.41
N PRO A 71 5.48 13.44 -10.71
CA PRO A 71 4.98 12.12 -11.10
C PRO A 71 3.45 12.03 -10.93
N THR A 72 2.83 11.14 -11.70
CA THR A 72 1.41 10.78 -11.59
C THR A 72 1.27 9.37 -11.00
N LEU A 73 0.09 9.02 -10.48
CA LEU A 73 -0.17 7.73 -9.83
C LEU A 73 -1.04 6.82 -10.69
N ILE A 74 -0.65 5.56 -10.83
CA ILE A 74 -1.52 4.51 -11.40
C ILE A 74 -2.50 4.07 -10.33
N THR A 75 -3.76 4.48 -10.45
CA THR A 75 -4.82 4.15 -9.48
C THR A 75 -6.07 3.67 -10.22
N ALA A 76 -6.98 3.01 -9.49
CA ALA A 76 -8.30 2.68 -10.04
C ALA A 76 -9.12 3.94 -10.39
N TYR A 77 -8.86 5.07 -9.74
CA TYR A 77 -9.52 6.35 -10.01
C TYR A 77 -9.10 7.01 -11.32
N ALA A 78 -7.87 6.72 -11.77
CA ALA A 78 -7.30 7.23 -13.00
C ALA A 78 -7.64 6.37 -14.23
N ASP A 79 -8.16 5.15 -14.04
CA ASP A 79 -8.37 4.15 -15.08
C ASP A 79 -9.53 4.57 -16.01
N LEU A 80 -9.21 4.79 -17.28
CA LEU A 80 -10.17 5.13 -18.35
C LEU A 80 -10.58 3.89 -19.17
N GLY A 81 -10.06 2.72 -18.82
CA GLY A 81 -10.22 1.48 -19.57
C GLY A 81 -9.20 1.32 -20.71
N ASN A 82 -9.09 0.09 -21.22
CA ASN A 82 -8.20 -0.27 -22.33
C ASN A 82 -6.72 0.12 -22.12
N GLY A 83 -6.26 0.15 -20.86
CA GLY A 83 -4.88 0.52 -20.51
C GLY A 83 -4.59 2.02 -20.52
N TYR A 84 -5.61 2.87 -20.69
CA TYR A 84 -5.45 4.33 -20.62
C TYR A 84 -5.72 4.86 -19.22
N PHE A 85 -4.91 5.83 -18.80
CA PHE A 85 -5.02 6.51 -17.53
C PHE A 85 -5.07 8.03 -17.74
N MET A 86 -5.78 8.73 -16.85
CA MET A 86 -5.77 10.19 -16.80
C MET A 86 -4.78 10.72 -15.77
N CYS A 87 -4.17 11.87 -16.07
CA CYS A 87 -3.45 12.72 -15.12
C CYS A 87 -4.20 14.06 -14.99
N PRO A 88 -5.06 14.21 -13.97
CA PRO A 88 -5.78 15.45 -13.67
C PRO A 88 -4.86 16.66 -13.52
N ARG A 89 -3.68 16.54 -12.92
CA ARG A 89 -2.77 17.69 -12.78
C ARG A 89 -2.38 18.30 -14.11
N SER A 90 -1.84 17.47 -15.01
CA SER A 90 -1.29 17.92 -16.30
C SER A 90 -2.32 17.97 -17.42
N GLN A 91 -3.57 17.54 -17.16
CA GLN A 91 -4.62 17.43 -18.18
C GLN A 91 -4.16 16.55 -19.36
N LEU A 92 -3.56 15.41 -19.04
CA LEU A 92 -3.07 14.45 -20.02
C LEU A 92 -3.74 13.10 -19.85
N THR A 93 -3.87 12.36 -20.95
CA THR A 93 -4.11 10.92 -20.95
C THR A 93 -2.89 10.20 -21.47
N PHE A 94 -2.70 8.96 -21.05
CA PHE A 94 -1.56 8.15 -21.48
C PHE A 94 -1.90 6.67 -21.40
N HIS A 95 -1.26 5.87 -22.24
CA HIS A 95 -1.32 4.42 -22.15
C HIS A 95 -0.22 3.91 -21.22
N PHE A 96 -0.57 3.02 -20.28
CA PHE A 96 0.36 2.39 -19.35
C PHE A 96 0.45 0.88 -19.59
N ASP A 97 1.63 0.42 -19.99
CA ASP A 97 1.91 -1.02 -20.08
C ASP A 97 2.20 -1.54 -18.67
N HIS A 98 1.22 -2.24 -18.08
CA HIS A 98 1.33 -2.78 -16.72
C HIS A 98 2.46 -3.81 -16.53
N LEU A 99 2.84 -4.55 -17.59
CA LEU A 99 3.87 -5.58 -17.51
C LEU A 99 5.28 -4.98 -17.57
N LYS A 100 5.46 -3.96 -18.41
CA LYS A 100 6.74 -3.25 -18.55
C LYS A 100 6.88 -2.06 -17.60
N GLN A 101 5.77 -1.64 -17.00
CA GLN A 101 5.64 -0.41 -16.22
C GLN A 101 6.14 0.82 -16.99
N THR A 102 5.70 0.96 -18.26
CA THR A 102 6.12 2.05 -19.16
C THR A 102 4.96 2.88 -19.67
N VAL A 103 5.22 4.15 -19.94
CA VAL A 103 4.25 5.13 -20.46
C VAL A 103 4.42 5.29 -21.96
N SER A 104 3.30 5.39 -22.67
CA SER A 104 3.23 5.64 -24.10
C SER A 104 1.98 6.45 -24.45
N ASP A 105 1.89 6.90 -25.70
CA ASP A 105 0.70 7.55 -26.27
C ASP A 105 0.11 8.70 -25.41
N VAL A 106 0.97 9.63 -25.01
CA VAL A 106 0.59 10.78 -24.16
C VAL A 106 -0.14 11.82 -25.00
N LYS A 107 -1.38 12.15 -24.60
CA LYS A 107 -2.30 13.06 -25.33
C LYS A 107 -2.97 14.04 -24.38
N SER A 108 -3.58 15.09 -24.93
CA SER A 108 -4.42 16.01 -24.16
C SER A 108 -5.67 15.31 -23.64
N PHE A 109 -6.02 15.58 -22.38
CA PHE A 109 -7.22 15.05 -21.76
C PHE A 109 -8.43 15.93 -22.02
N ASP A 110 -9.44 15.38 -22.69
CA ASP A 110 -10.76 16.00 -22.78
C ASP A 110 -11.66 15.49 -21.66
N LYS A 111 -11.77 16.28 -20.60
CA LYS A 111 -12.64 16.01 -19.44
C LYS A 111 -14.12 15.86 -19.80
N SER A 112 -14.57 16.49 -20.88
CA SER A 112 -16.00 16.47 -21.27
C SER A 112 -16.44 15.12 -21.82
N SER A 113 -15.49 14.25 -22.15
CA SER A 113 -15.74 12.90 -22.68
C SER A 113 -16.06 11.86 -21.60
N PHE A 114 -16.01 12.21 -20.31
CA PHE A 114 -16.14 11.25 -19.20
C PHE A 114 -17.13 11.72 -18.13
N ASP A 115 -18.25 10.99 -17.99
CA ASP A 115 -19.36 11.32 -17.08
C ASP A 115 -19.00 11.20 -15.58
N ASN A 116 -17.99 10.42 -15.25
CA ASN A 116 -17.53 10.19 -13.88
C ASN A 116 -16.64 11.32 -13.33
N ILE A 117 -16.34 12.35 -14.12
CA ILE A 117 -15.49 13.47 -13.73
C ILE A 117 -16.34 14.67 -13.34
N ASP A 118 -16.08 15.20 -12.15
CA ASP A 118 -16.82 16.36 -11.64
C ASP A 118 -16.07 17.68 -11.93
N CYS A 119 -16.39 18.30 -13.07
CA CYS A 119 -15.78 19.56 -13.50
C CYS A 119 -16.01 20.72 -12.52
N ASP A 120 -17.12 20.71 -11.79
CA ASP A 120 -17.48 21.76 -10.83
C ASP A 120 -16.57 21.72 -9.57
N LEU A 121 -15.96 20.56 -9.26
CA LEU A 121 -15.00 20.40 -8.17
C LEU A 121 -13.54 20.69 -8.57
N GLU A 122 -13.25 21.03 -9.83
CA GLU A 122 -11.87 21.21 -10.32
C GLU A 122 -11.08 22.27 -9.52
N SER A 123 -11.74 23.36 -9.10
CA SER A 123 -11.08 24.40 -8.30
C SER A 123 -10.68 23.91 -6.90
N TRP A 124 -11.46 23.00 -6.31
CA TRP A 124 -11.18 22.35 -5.03
C TRP A 124 -10.11 21.29 -5.16
N ARG A 125 -10.21 20.47 -6.22
CA ARG A 125 -9.22 19.45 -6.59
C ARG A 125 -7.84 20.06 -6.73
N ARG A 126 -7.71 21.14 -7.52
CA ARG A 126 -6.44 21.85 -7.73
C ARG A 126 -5.89 22.46 -6.44
N ALA A 127 -6.74 23.15 -5.67
CA ALA A 127 -6.30 23.76 -4.41
C ALA A 127 -5.79 22.71 -3.41
N LEU A 128 -6.47 21.56 -3.33
CA LEU A 128 -6.07 20.43 -2.49
C LEU A 128 -4.75 19.83 -2.99
N GLU A 129 -4.62 19.58 -4.29
CA GLU A 129 -3.41 19.03 -4.90
C GLU A 129 -2.19 19.94 -4.72
N ASP A 130 -2.33 21.25 -4.89
CA ASP A 130 -1.25 22.22 -4.68
C ASP A 130 -0.77 22.17 -3.22
N SER A 131 -1.70 22.20 -2.26
CA SER A 131 -1.37 22.13 -0.84
C SER A 131 -0.77 20.78 -0.44
N ALA A 132 -1.27 19.69 -1.03
CA ALA A 132 -0.78 18.34 -0.78
C ALA A 132 0.63 18.15 -1.35
N THR A 133 0.93 18.75 -2.51
CA THR A 133 2.26 18.69 -3.15
C THR A 133 3.33 19.28 -2.23
N VAL A 134 3.06 20.44 -1.61
CA VAL A 134 3.97 21.05 -0.64
C VAL A 134 4.19 20.12 0.55
N TYR A 135 3.10 19.59 1.12
CA TYR A 135 3.17 18.65 2.24
C TYR A 135 3.97 17.39 1.92
N VAL A 136 3.73 16.79 0.76
CA VAL A 136 4.40 15.57 0.31
C VAL A 136 5.89 15.80 0.10
N ASN A 137 6.27 16.88 -0.58
CA ASN A 137 7.68 17.23 -0.78
C ASN A 137 8.44 17.49 0.54
N GLU A 138 7.75 17.98 1.58
CA GLU A 138 8.37 18.24 2.89
C GLU A 138 8.51 16.99 3.78
N HIS A 139 7.63 15.99 3.64
CA HIS A 139 7.52 14.87 4.60
C HIS A 139 7.79 13.48 4.02
N PHE A 140 7.73 13.33 2.70
CA PHE A 140 7.85 12.05 2.01
C PHE A 140 8.98 12.11 0.98
N PRO A 141 10.17 11.54 1.28
CA PRO A 141 11.22 11.35 0.29
C PRO A 141 10.66 10.55 -0.90
N ASP A 142 10.92 11.02 -2.11
CA ASP A 142 10.39 10.42 -3.36
C ASP A 142 8.87 10.19 -3.32
N GLY A 143 8.14 11.10 -2.67
CA GLY A 143 6.69 11.05 -2.60
C GLY A 143 6.00 11.57 -3.86
N ALA A 144 4.82 11.03 -4.14
CA ALA A 144 3.95 11.42 -5.24
C ALA A 144 2.52 11.60 -4.73
N VAL A 145 1.80 12.55 -5.32
CA VAL A 145 0.40 12.84 -4.98
C VAL A 145 -0.41 13.21 -6.20
N GLU A 146 -1.60 12.61 -6.30
CA GLU A 146 -2.59 12.91 -7.33
C GLU A 146 -3.95 13.09 -6.65
N VAL A 147 -4.71 14.08 -7.12
CA VAL A 147 -6.08 14.35 -6.64
C VAL A 147 -7.06 14.26 -7.80
N TYR A 148 -8.10 13.45 -7.62
CA TYR A 148 -9.19 13.23 -8.57
C TYR A 148 -10.46 13.96 -8.11
N ALA A 149 -11.22 14.50 -9.06
CA ALA A 149 -12.55 15.04 -8.84
C ALA A 149 -13.57 14.12 -9.52
N LEU A 150 -14.29 13.34 -8.72
CA LEU A 150 -15.10 12.23 -9.22
C LEU A 150 -16.57 12.39 -8.85
N ARG A 151 -17.42 11.79 -9.68
CA ARG A 151 -18.83 11.56 -9.42
C ARG A 151 -19.05 10.06 -9.26
N SER A 152 -19.41 9.65 -8.05
CA SER A 152 -19.78 8.26 -7.76
C SER A 152 -21.08 7.89 -8.48
N ASN A 153 -21.32 6.59 -8.65
CA ASN A 153 -22.52 6.03 -9.27
C ASN A 153 -23.82 6.53 -8.60
N ASP A 154 -23.78 6.79 -7.29
CA ASP A 154 -24.91 7.34 -6.52
C ASP A 154 -25.09 8.86 -6.70
N SER A 155 -24.46 9.47 -7.71
CA SER A 155 -24.36 10.92 -7.91
C SER A 155 -23.65 11.68 -6.77
N ALA A 156 -23.02 10.96 -5.84
CA ALA A 156 -22.21 11.56 -4.79
C ALA A 156 -20.94 12.15 -5.39
N ARG A 157 -20.69 13.43 -5.12
CA ARG A 157 -19.52 14.17 -5.61
C ARG A 157 -18.40 14.03 -4.59
N CYS A 158 -17.21 13.65 -5.02
CA CYS A 158 -16.07 13.48 -4.13
C CYS A 158 -14.75 13.97 -4.73
N LEU A 159 -13.82 14.33 -3.84
CA LEU A 159 -12.41 14.41 -4.15
C LEU A 159 -11.74 13.15 -3.59
N VAL A 160 -10.84 12.55 -4.37
CA VAL A 160 -10.02 11.44 -3.89
C VAL A 160 -8.57 11.86 -4.02
N MET A 161 -7.84 11.90 -2.91
CA MET A 161 -6.41 12.20 -2.88
C MET A 161 -5.65 10.93 -2.54
N CYS A 162 -4.68 10.58 -3.39
CA CYS A 162 -3.80 9.45 -3.18
C CYS A 162 -2.37 9.96 -2.98
N ILE A 163 -1.70 9.50 -1.94
CA ILE A 163 -0.28 9.77 -1.66
C ILE A 163 0.45 8.43 -1.65
N GLU A 164 1.56 8.36 -2.38
CA GLU A 164 2.48 7.23 -2.37
C GLU A 164 3.89 7.73 -2.09
N SER A 165 4.65 6.97 -1.31
CA SER A 165 6.09 7.16 -1.14
C SER A 165 6.70 5.81 -0.83
N HIS A 166 7.88 5.56 -1.37
CA HIS A 166 8.56 4.30 -1.15
C HIS A 166 10.06 4.53 -0.96
N PHE A 167 10.72 3.51 -0.44
CA PHE A 167 12.16 3.43 -0.45
C PHE A 167 12.60 2.03 -0.86
N SER A 168 13.78 1.97 -1.46
CA SER A 168 14.50 0.74 -1.71
C SER A 168 15.95 0.94 -1.27
N LYS A 169 16.40 0.11 -0.34
CA LYS A 169 17.78 0.02 0.15
C LYS A 169 18.23 -1.43 0.03
N HIS A 170 19.54 -1.68 0.17
CA HIS A 170 20.05 -3.04 0.13
C HIS A 170 19.31 -3.92 1.15
N GLN A 171 18.64 -4.97 0.65
CA GLN A 171 17.89 -5.94 1.44
C GLN A 171 16.76 -5.39 2.32
N SER A 172 16.30 -4.16 2.06
CA SER A 172 15.16 -3.58 2.75
C SER A 172 14.36 -2.64 1.84
N THR A 173 13.06 -2.89 1.77
CA THR A 173 12.11 -2.10 0.99
C THR A 173 10.95 -1.64 1.87
N GLY A 174 10.28 -0.58 1.44
CA GLY A 174 9.07 -0.15 2.09
C GLY A 174 8.26 0.81 1.25
N ARG A 175 6.97 0.87 1.55
CA ARG A 175 6.01 1.74 0.90
C ARG A 175 4.99 2.25 1.90
N TRP A 176 4.78 3.56 1.84
CA TRP A 176 3.67 4.27 2.41
C TRP A 176 2.63 4.54 1.32
N ARG A 177 1.36 4.27 1.62
CA ARG A 177 0.22 4.68 0.81
C ARG A 177 -0.82 5.31 1.71
N SER A 178 -1.37 6.45 1.32
CA SER A 178 -2.58 6.95 1.95
C SER A 178 -3.60 7.39 0.90
N GLU A 179 -4.86 7.02 1.14
CA GLU A 179 -6.00 7.37 0.32
C GLU A 179 -6.98 8.17 1.17
N TRP A 180 -7.37 9.35 0.70
CA TRP A 180 -8.28 10.24 1.40
C TRP A 180 -9.45 10.58 0.49
N THR A 181 -10.64 10.12 0.86
CA THR A 181 -11.88 10.35 0.13
C THR A 181 -12.69 11.45 0.84
N PHE A 182 -12.84 12.59 0.19
CA PHE A 182 -13.63 13.73 0.62
C PHE A 182 -14.99 13.68 -0.05
N LYS A 183 -16.03 13.21 0.65
CA LYS A 183 -17.40 13.15 0.14
C LYS A 183 -18.14 14.44 0.48
N LEU A 184 -18.70 15.11 -0.51
CA LEU A 184 -19.49 16.32 -0.30
C LEU A 184 -20.83 15.98 0.40
N VAL A 185 -21.03 16.52 1.59
CA VAL A 185 -22.24 16.33 2.42
C VAL A 185 -23.05 17.63 2.38
N GLY A 186 -24.02 17.70 1.46
CA GLY A 186 -25.00 18.78 1.38
C GLY A 186 -25.04 19.52 0.03
N GLN A 187 -26.23 20.01 -0.33
CA GLN A 187 -26.46 20.73 -1.59
C GLN A 187 -26.22 22.24 -1.50
N LYS A 188 -26.15 22.81 -0.28
CA LYS A 188 -26.08 24.28 -0.04
C LYS A 188 -24.86 24.75 0.74
N SER A 189 -24.21 23.86 1.51
CA SER A 189 -22.99 24.12 2.27
C SER A 189 -21.87 23.20 1.76
N MET A 190 -20.68 23.76 1.49
CA MET A 190 -19.50 22.98 1.12
C MET A 190 -18.88 22.34 2.36
N GLU A 191 -19.53 21.26 2.82
CA GLU A 191 -19.04 20.41 3.89
C GLU A 191 -18.58 19.08 3.31
N PHE A 192 -17.38 18.64 3.68
CA PHE A 192 -16.81 17.37 3.23
C PHE A 192 -16.64 16.44 4.41
N SER A 193 -17.26 15.27 4.33
CA SER A 193 -16.92 14.12 5.18
C SER A 193 -15.72 13.42 4.58
N VAL A 194 -14.64 13.31 5.35
CA VAL A 194 -13.37 12.77 4.91
C VAL A 194 -13.13 11.43 5.56
N HIS A 195 -12.92 10.41 4.74
CA HIS A 195 -12.48 9.09 5.15
C HIS A 195 -11.09 8.82 4.59
N GLY A 196 -10.14 8.52 5.46
CA GLY A 196 -8.75 8.27 5.13
C GLY A 196 -8.32 6.87 5.49
N VAL A 197 -7.52 6.24 4.64
CA VAL A 197 -6.87 4.96 4.91
C VAL A 197 -5.37 5.12 4.70
N ILE A 198 -4.60 4.96 5.77
CA ILE A 198 -3.13 4.96 5.75
C ILE A 198 -2.67 3.50 5.78
N LYS A 199 -1.72 3.13 4.92
CA LYS A 199 -1.13 1.79 4.82
C LYS A 199 0.39 1.90 4.76
N VAL A 200 1.06 1.11 5.59
CA VAL A 200 2.52 0.97 5.59
C VAL A 200 2.87 -0.49 5.40
N GLN A 201 3.76 -0.75 4.45
CA GLN A 201 4.34 -2.07 4.22
C GLN A 201 5.86 -1.94 4.17
N THR A 202 6.58 -2.74 4.96
CA THR A 202 8.05 -2.84 4.87
C THR A 202 8.47 -4.30 4.81
N HIS A 203 9.59 -4.56 4.14
CA HIS A 203 10.18 -5.88 4.02
C HIS A 203 11.69 -5.77 4.29
N LEU A 204 12.20 -6.60 5.18
CA LEU A 204 13.62 -6.76 5.47
C LEU A 204 13.96 -8.23 5.23
N TYR A 205 14.91 -8.47 4.32
CA TYR A 205 15.27 -9.81 3.87
C TYR A 205 16.77 -10.11 3.92
N GLU A 206 17.49 -9.39 4.79
CA GLU A 206 18.86 -9.71 5.17
C GLU A 206 18.87 -10.87 6.18
N GLU A 207 19.42 -12.02 5.79
CA GLU A 207 19.54 -13.23 6.61
C GLU A 207 18.21 -13.76 7.22
N GLY A 208 17.08 -13.36 6.63
CA GLY A 208 15.74 -13.70 7.11
C GLY A 208 14.65 -13.15 6.20
N ASN A 209 13.40 -13.21 6.65
CA ASN A 209 12.27 -12.54 6.01
C ASN A 209 11.37 -11.97 7.11
N VAL A 210 11.36 -10.64 7.23
CA VAL A 210 10.55 -9.91 8.19
C VAL A 210 9.73 -8.88 7.44
N GLN A 211 8.41 -8.94 7.60
CA GLN A 211 7.49 -7.97 7.02
C GLN A 211 6.69 -7.25 8.11
N LEU A 212 6.50 -5.95 7.91
CA LEU A 212 5.50 -5.16 8.61
C LEU A 212 4.40 -4.82 7.61
N ILE A 213 3.16 -5.15 7.94
CA ILE A 213 1.97 -4.69 7.22
C ILE A 213 1.06 -4.04 8.26
N SER A 214 0.79 -2.76 8.09
CA SER A 214 -0.03 -1.99 9.03
C SER A 214 -0.97 -1.07 8.26
N SER A 215 -2.16 -0.87 8.81
CA SER A 215 -3.16 0.06 8.27
C SER A 215 -3.88 0.79 9.38
N LYS A 216 -4.35 2.01 9.10
CA LYS A 216 -5.19 2.80 9.99
C LYS A 216 -6.21 3.59 9.19
N GLU A 217 -7.45 3.54 9.66
CA GLU A 217 -8.54 4.35 9.13
C GLU A 217 -8.72 5.61 10.00
N VAL A 218 -9.07 6.72 9.35
CA VAL A 218 -9.22 8.03 9.99
C VAL A 218 -10.40 8.76 9.37
N ASP A 219 -11.33 9.22 10.20
CA ASP A 219 -12.48 10.00 9.76
C ASP A 219 -12.47 11.40 10.38
N PHE A 220 -12.77 12.42 9.58
CA PHE A 220 -13.01 13.78 10.07
C PHE A 220 -13.91 14.57 9.10
N VAL A 221 -14.30 15.78 9.49
CA VAL A 221 -15.11 16.68 8.68
C VAL A 221 -14.37 18.00 8.46
N VAL A 222 -14.49 18.55 7.25
CA VAL A 222 -13.99 19.89 6.89
C VAL A 222 -15.13 20.68 6.26
N SER A 223 -15.49 21.79 6.88
CA SER A 223 -16.58 22.66 6.44
C SER A 223 -16.02 24.04 6.14
N GLU A 224 -15.62 24.26 4.88
CA GLU A 224 -14.96 25.47 4.44
C GLU A 224 -15.52 25.90 3.08
N SER A 225 -15.71 27.20 2.87
CA SER A 225 -16.32 27.72 1.63
C SER A 225 -15.30 28.15 0.57
N ILE A 226 -14.04 28.32 0.95
CA ILE A 226 -12.97 28.80 0.07
C ILE A 226 -12.02 27.63 -0.24
N PRO A 227 -11.81 27.23 -1.51
CA PRO A 227 -10.98 26.09 -1.88
C PRO A 227 -9.57 26.07 -1.27
N ARG A 228 -8.91 27.23 -1.21
CA ARG A 228 -7.55 27.35 -0.63
C ARG A 228 -7.54 27.15 0.89
N VAL A 229 -8.57 27.63 1.59
CA VAL A 229 -8.67 27.48 3.06
C VAL A 229 -9.03 26.03 3.39
N PHE A 230 -9.97 25.46 2.64
CA PHE A 230 -10.32 24.05 2.68
C PHE A 230 -9.10 23.15 2.52
N ALA A 231 -8.29 23.39 1.48
CA ALA A 231 -7.08 22.60 1.22
C ALA A 231 -6.10 22.66 2.40
N ARG A 232 -5.82 23.86 2.90
CA ARG A 232 -4.89 24.04 4.03
C ARG A 232 -5.37 23.33 5.31
N GLU A 233 -6.65 23.46 5.66
CA GLU A 233 -7.20 22.78 6.85
C GLU A 233 -7.24 21.27 6.66
N SER A 234 -7.58 20.78 5.46
CA SER A 234 -7.57 19.36 5.12
C SER A 234 -6.16 18.75 5.29
N ILE A 235 -5.14 19.39 4.70
CA ILE A 235 -3.76 18.92 4.81
C ILE A 235 -3.23 19.01 6.24
N LYS A 236 -3.65 20.02 7.03
CA LYS A 236 -3.32 20.10 8.46
C LYS A 236 -3.85 18.87 9.24
N ARG A 237 -5.12 18.51 9.05
CA ARG A 237 -5.71 17.32 9.71
C ARG A 237 -5.05 16.03 9.28
N ILE A 238 -4.72 15.90 7.99
CA ILE A 238 -4.00 14.75 7.45
C ILE A 238 -2.60 14.65 8.06
N LYS A 239 -1.85 15.76 8.14
CA LYS A 239 -0.55 15.81 8.80
C LYS A 239 -0.62 15.40 10.28
N GLU A 240 -1.63 15.87 11.01
CA GLU A 240 -1.86 15.48 12.40
C GLU A 240 -2.13 13.97 12.53
N ALA A 241 -2.94 13.41 11.62
CA ALA A 241 -3.26 11.98 11.57
C ALA A 241 -2.04 11.12 11.22
N ASP A 242 -1.27 11.51 10.21
CA ASP A 242 -0.05 10.83 9.76
C ASP A 242 1.02 10.84 10.86
N CYS A 243 1.23 11.99 11.51
CA CYS A 243 2.15 12.12 12.64
C CYS A 243 1.72 11.23 13.82
N ALA A 244 0.43 11.28 14.20
CA ALA A 244 -0.09 10.44 15.27
C ALA A 244 0.04 8.95 14.96
N TYR A 245 -0.13 8.55 13.70
CA TYR A 245 0.07 7.17 13.27
C TYR A 245 1.54 6.74 13.33
N GLN A 246 2.46 7.58 12.84
CA GLN A 246 3.90 7.31 12.90
C GLN A 246 4.39 7.15 14.34
N VAL A 247 4.00 8.04 15.25
CA VAL A 247 4.34 7.95 16.68
C VAL A 247 3.78 6.66 17.28
N ALA A 248 2.51 6.33 17.01
CA ALA A 248 1.87 5.13 17.52
C ALA A 248 2.54 3.84 17.03
N ILE A 249 3.00 3.77 15.77
CA ILE A 249 3.78 2.63 15.27
C ILE A 249 5.08 2.47 16.08
N GLY A 250 5.82 3.56 16.31
CA GLY A 250 7.06 3.52 17.06
C GLY A 250 6.86 3.06 18.52
N GLU A 251 5.84 3.58 19.19
CA GLU A 251 5.48 3.19 20.56
C GLU A 251 5.02 1.72 20.64
N ASN A 252 4.26 1.26 19.64
CA ASN A 252 3.84 -0.14 19.55
C ASN A 252 5.03 -1.09 19.39
N PHE A 253 6.02 -0.74 18.57
CA PHE A 253 7.24 -1.56 18.45
C PHE A 253 8.02 -1.65 19.76
N LYS A 254 8.16 -0.53 20.48
CA LYS A 254 8.79 -0.52 21.80
C LYS A 254 8.03 -1.42 22.79
N THR A 255 6.69 -1.32 22.79
CA THR A 255 5.82 -2.11 23.66
C THR A 255 5.90 -3.60 23.34
N MET A 256 5.84 -3.99 22.06
CA MET A 256 5.96 -5.38 21.62
C MET A 256 7.31 -5.99 22.00
N SER A 257 8.41 -5.24 21.83
CA SER A 257 9.76 -5.65 22.25
C SER A 257 9.84 -5.92 23.75
N ASP A 258 9.25 -5.05 24.57
CA ASP A 258 9.36 -5.16 26.02
C ASP A 258 8.40 -6.16 26.66
N THR A 259 7.28 -6.47 26.01
CA THR A 259 6.21 -7.30 26.58
C THR A 259 5.99 -8.57 25.78
N THR A 260 5.43 -8.46 24.58
CA THR A 260 4.99 -9.60 23.75
C THR A 260 6.13 -10.57 23.41
N PHE A 261 7.26 -10.07 22.91
CA PHE A 261 8.39 -10.94 22.55
C PHE A 261 9.03 -11.60 23.78
N LYS A 262 9.11 -10.89 24.92
CA LYS A 262 9.64 -11.47 26.18
C LYS A 262 8.70 -12.53 26.76
N ALA A 263 7.39 -12.40 26.55
CA ALA A 263 6.40 -13.40 26.96
C ALA A 263 6.49 -14.69 26.13
N LEU A 264 6.81 -14.59 24.83
CA LEU A 264 7.00 -15.74 23.96
C LEU A 264 8.28 -16.52 24.32
N ARG A 265 9.41 -15.83 24.41
CA ARG A 265 10.68 -16.45 24.80
C ARG A 265 11.48 -15.49 25.65
N ARG A 266 11.73 -15.91 26.88
CA ARG A 266 12.60 -15.17 27.79
C ARG A 266 14.03 -15.16 27.24
N GLN A 267 14.70 -14.02 27.34
CA GLN A 267 16.11 -13.88 26.98
C GLN A 267 17.01 -14.80 27.83
N LEU A 268 16.65 -15.00 29.10
CA LEU A 268 17.27 -15.95 30.01
C LEU A 268 16.21 -16.73 30.80
N PRO A 269 16.52 -17.96 31.24
CA PRO A 269 15.74 -18.68 32.24
C PRO A 269 15.44 -17.82 33.49
N LEU A 270 14.47 -18.24 34.31
CA LEU A 270 14.12 -17.56 35.57
C LEU A 270 15.33 -17.36 36.49
N THR A 271 16.29 -18.27 36.44
CA THR A 271 17.56 -18.23 37.19
C THR A 271 18.50 -17.09 36.77
N ARG A 272 18.21 -16.41 35.65
CA ARG A 272 19.08 -15.37 35.04
C ARG A 272 20.49 -15.88 34.71
N SER A 273 20.62 -17.16 34.45
CA SER A 273 21.87 -17.83 34.02
C SER A 273 21.61 -18.67 32.78
N LYS A 274 22.64 -18.92 31.97
CA LYS A 274 22.56 -19.91 30.89
C LYS A 274 22.26 -21.29 31.49
N LEU A 275 21.59 -22.15 30.72
CA LEU A 275 21.30 -23.51 31.13
C LEU A 275 22.62 -24.27 31.36
N ASP A 276 22.70 -24.92 32.51
CA ASP A 276 23.77 -25.86 32.83
C ASP A 276 23.35 -27.24 32.33
N TRP A 277 23.80 -27.60 31.14
CA TRP A 277 23.46 -28.86 30.49
C TRP A 277 23.90 -30.09 31.30
N ASN A 278 25.01 -30.00 32.04
CA ASN A 278 25.51 -31.11 32.87
C ASN A 278 24.54 -31.40 34.02
N LYS A 279 23.99 -30.36 34.65
CA LYS A 279 22.97 -30.52 35.69
C LYS A 279 21.70 -31.16 35.15
N ILE A 280 21.23 -30.74 33.97
CA ILE A 280 20.02 -31.30 33.35
C ILE A 280 20.18 -32.81 33.10
N ILE A 281 21.31 -33.22 32.51
CA ILE A 281 21.61 -34.64 32.24
C ILE A 281 21.68 -35.43 33.54
N THR A 282 22.36 -34.90 34.56
CA THR A 282 22.50 -35.56 35.87
C THR A 282 21.14 -35.73 36.57
N TYR A 283 20.27 -34.72 36.52
CA TYR A 283 18.92 -34.81 37.08
C TYR A 283 18.06 -35.82 36.33
N GLN A 284 18.19 -35.91 35.00
CA GLN A 284 17.46 -36.90 34.19
C GLN A 284 17.89 -38.33 34.54
N ILE A 285 19.20 -38.59 34.63
CA ILE A 285 19.76 -39.89 35.04
C ILE A 285 19.32 -40.24 36.46
N GLY A 286 19.36 -39.29 37.41
CA GLY A 286 18.89 -39.52 38.78
C GLY A 286 17.39 -39.83 38.88
N SER A 287 16.57 -39.20 38.03
CA SER A 287 15.14 -39.49 37.89
C SER A 287 14.90 -40.91 37.34
N GLU A 288 15.66 -41.34 36.33
CA GLU A 288 15.55 -42.69 35.75
C GLU A 288 15.98 -43.78 36.74
N LEU A 289 17.07 -43.54 37.48
CA LEU A 289 17.54 -44.45 38.55
C LEU A 289 16.53 -44.60 39.69
N SER A 290 15.79 -43.54 40.04
CA SER A 290 14.76 -43.61 41.08
C SER A 290 13.43 -44.25 40.62
N ARG A 291 13.22 -44.40 39.31
CA ARG A 291 12.06 -45.10 38.73
C ARG A 291 12.31 -46.59 38.49
N ALA A 292 13.55 -47.07 38.59
CA ALA A 292 13.86 -48.50 38.52
C ALA A 292 13.31 -49.19 39.78
N PRO A 293 12.54 -50.29 39.65
CA PRO A 293 12.03 -51.00 40.82
C PRO A 293 13.19 -51.58 41.64
N PRO A 294 13.09 -51.60 42.98
CA PRO A 294 14.09 -52.24 43.81
C PRO A 294 14.11 -53.74 43.49
N ASN A 295 15.29 -54.27 43.18
CA ASN A 295 15.55 -55.70 43.03
C ASN A 295 15.38 -56.44 44.36
#